data_AF-A0A842VAX4-F1
#
_entry.id   AF-A0A842VAX4-F1
#
_cell.length_a   1.000
_cell.length_b   1.000
_cell.length_c   1.000
_cell.angle_alpha   90.00
_cell.angle_beta   90.00
_cell.angle_gamma   90.00
#
_symmetry.space_group_name_H-M   'P 1'
#
loop_
_entity.id
_entity.type
_entity.pdbx_description
1 polymer ?
#
loop_
_entity_poly.entity_id
_entity_poly.type
_entity_poly.pdbx_seq_one_letter_code
_entity_poly.pdbx_strand_id
1 'polypeptide(L)'
;MDNDHISPERADEILGNLKPKIVEIISPEQAKEFYLALPQMYAELTPVTNKFEIQEEEALDKVLTLLLDEIMDKQDFDLASEIMEKIQNSDDQKKLIDELQNKFPAEFQICLKRFSQKFA
;
A
#
# COMPACT_ATOMS: atom_id res chain seq x y z
N MET A 1 -29.03 0.28 1.37
CA MET A 1 -29.54 -0.24 0.08
C MET A 1 -28.31 -0.73 -0.65
N ASP A 2 -28.13 -2.05 -0.69
CA ASP A 2 -27.00 -2.71 -1.36
C ASP A 2 -27.22 -2.62 -2.88
N ASN A 3 -26.48 -1.71 -3.53
CA ASN A 3 -26.45 -1.57 -4.99
C ASN A 3 -25.11 -2.06 -5.57
N ASP A 4 -24.42 -2.98 -4.88
CA ASP A 4 -23.14 -3.56 -5.31
C ASP A 4 -23.29 -4.72 -6.32
N HIS A 5 -24.43 -4.81 -7.02
CA HIS A 5 -24.65 -5.85 -8.03
C HIS A 5 -24.39 -5.30 -9.43
N ILE A 6 -23.17 -5.50 -9.93
CA ILE A 6 -22.90 -5.44 -11.36
C ILE A 6 -23.60 -6.62 -12.06
N SER A 7 -24.36 -6.34 -13.12
CA SER A 7 -24.96 -7.42 -13.92
C SER A 7 -23.87 -8.14 -14.74
N PRO A 8 -24.02 -9.44 -15.06
CA PRO A 8 -23.05 -10.15 -15.90
C PRO A 8 -22.79 -9.46 -17.25
N GLU A 9 -23.85 -8.92 -17.86
CA GLU A 9 -23.76 -8.15 -19.12
C GLU A 9 -22.93 -6.88 -18.96
N ARG A 10 -23.11 -6.16 -17.84
CA ARG A 10 -22.33 -4.97 -17.52
C ARG A 10 -20.88 -5.31 -17.22
N ALA A 11 -20.63 -6.42 -16.52
CA ALA A 11 -19.27 -6.90 -16.26
C ALA A 11 -18.54 -7.24 -17.56
N ASP A 12 -19.21 -7.91 -18.52
CA ASP A 12 -18.63 -8.21 -19.83
C ASP A 12 -18.34 -6.94 -20.65
N GLU A 13 -19.21 -5.93 -20.58
CA GLU A 13 -19.00 -4.64 -21.24
C GLU A 13 -17.78 -3.90 -20.67
N ILE A 14 -17.65 -3.86 -19.33
CA ILE A 14 -16.50 -3.25 -18.65
C ILE A 14 -15.23 -4.02 -18.99
N LEU A 15 -15.23 -5.34 -18.87
CA LEU A 15 -14.06 -6.17 -19.18
C LEU A 15 -13.65 -6.08 -20.65
N GLY A 16 -14.61 -5.99 -21.58
CA GLY A 16 -14.35 -5.79 -23.00
C GLY A 16 -13.62 -4.47 -23.29
N ASN A 17 -13.98 -3.39 -22.59
CA ASN A 17 -13.35 -2.09 -22.71
C ASN A 17 -11.99 -1.99 -21.98
N LEU A 18 -11.82 -2.70 -20.86
CA LEU A 18 -10.59 -2.67 -20.07
C LEU A 18 -9.49 -3.58 -20.60
N LYS A 19 -9.83 -4.75 -21.15
CA LYS A 19 -8.86 -5.71 -21.72
C LYS A 19 -7.82 -5.08 -22.66
N PRO A 20 -8.19 -4.29 -23.67
CA PRO A 20 -7.19 -3.68 -24.56
C PRO A 20 -6.28 -2.69 -23.82
N LYS A 21 -6.81 -1.96 -22.82
CA LYS A 21 -6.02 -1.01 -22.03
C LYS A 21 -5.06 -1.68 -21.05
N ILE A 22 -5.42 -2.86 -20.52
CA ILE A 22 -4.54 -3.65 -19.63
C ILE A 22 -3.32 -4.16 -20.39
N VAL A 23 -3.48 -4.51 -21.67
CA VAL A 23 -2.37 -4.98 -22.53
C VAL A 23 -1.31 -3.89 -22.75
N GLU A 24 -1.69 -2.62 -22.61
CA GLU A 24 -0.79 -1.47 -22.76
C GLU A 24 0.01 -1.13 -21.49
N ILE A 25 -0.30 -1.78 -20.36
CA ILE A 25 0.38 -1.55 -19.09
C ILE A 25 1.71 -2.31 -19.08
N ILE A 26 2.82 -1.56 -19.04
CA ILE A 26 4.18 -2.11 -19.13
C ILE A 26 4.98 -1.96 -17.83
N SER A 27 4.46 -1.26 -16.82
CA SER A 27 5.12 -1.11 -15.51
C SER A 27 4.15 -1.24 -14.32
N PRO A 28 4.66 -1.59 -13.13
CA PRO A 28 3.88 -1.62 -11.89
C PRO A 28 3.23 -0.27 -11.54
N GLU A 29 3.91 0.85 -11.80
CA GLU A 29 3.38 2.20 -11.56
C GLU A 29 2.19 2.50 -12.49
N GLN A 30 2.30 2.16 -13.77
CA GLN A 30 1.18 2.29 -14.71
C GLN A 30 0.01 1.39 -14.33
N ALA A 31 0.28 0.18 -13.83
CA ALA A 31 -0.76 -0.70 -13.32
C ALA A 31 -1.51 -0.04 -12.16
N LYS A 32 -0.76 0.54 -11.21
CA LYS A 32 -1.32 1.25 -10.07
C LYS A 32 -2.20 2.43 -10.51
N GLU A 33 -1.68 3.31 -11.38
CA GLU A 33 -2.44 4.45 -11.91
C GLU A 33 -3.71 3.99 -12.64
N PHE A 34 -3.61 2.92 -13.42
CA PHE A 34 -4.75 2.34 -14.12
C PHE A 34 -5.82 1.84 -13.14
N TYR A 35 -5.44 1.07 -12.12
CA TYR A 35 -6.39 0.53 -11.13
C TYR A 35 -7.02 1.65 -10.28
N LEU A 36 -6.25 2.67 -9.88
CA LEU A 36 -6.75 3.84 -9.14
C LEU A 36 -7.71 4.70 -9.97
N ALA A 37 -7.58 4.69 -11.30
CA ALA A 37 -8.48 5.41 -12.21
C ALA A 37 -9.79 4.66 -12.53
N LEU A 38 -9.87 3.35 -12.26
CA LEU A 38 -11.06 2.54 -12.57
C LEU A 38 -12.36 3.04 -11.91
N PRO A 39 -12.40 3.47 -10.64
CA PRO A 39 -13.62 3.99 -10.01
C PRO A 39 -14.13 5.29 -10.64
N GLN A 40 -13.22 6.09 -11.20
CA GLN A 40 -13.58 7.34 -11.86
C GLN A 40 -14.32 7.08 -13.18
N MET A 41 -14.04 5.93 -13.81
CA MET A 41 -14.71 5.49 -15.04
C MET A 41 -15.91 4.58 -14.76
N TYR A 42 -15.86 3.80 -13.68
CA TYR A 42 -16.85 2.80 -13.30
C TYR A 42 -17.07 2.85 -11.79
N ALA A 43 -18.11 3.56 -11.36
CA ALA A 43 -18.46 3.68 -9.93
C ALA A 43 -18.71 2.31 -9.28
N GLU A 44 -19.08 1.29 -10.06
CA GLU A 44 -19.26 -0.09 -9.59
C GLU A 44 -17.95 -0.75 -9.11
N LEU A 45 -16.78 -0.19 -9.47
CA LEU A 45 -15.46 -0.69 -9.10
C LEU A 45 -14.83 0.05 -7.90
N THR A 46 -15.54 1.01 -7.30
CA THR A 46 -15.11 1.75 -6.11
C THR A 46 -14.63 0.84 -4.96
N PRO A 47 -15.30 -0.29 -4.63
CA PRO A 47 -14.84 -1.18 -3.56
C PRO A 47 -13.46 -1.80 -3.79
N VAL A 48 -13.05 -1.97 -5.05
CA VAL A 48 -11.75 -2.56 -5.41
C VAL A 48 -10.62 -1.60 -5.11
N THR A 49 -10.85 -0.29 -5.30
CA THR A 49 -9.82 0.73 -5.07
C THR A 49 -9.60 0.98 -3.59
N ASN A 50 -10.69 1.02 -2.80
CA ASN A 50 -10.60 1.02 -1.35
C ASN A 50 -9.79 -0.19 -0.84
N LYS A 51 -9.95 -1.37 -1.43
CA LYS A 51 -9.17 -2.55 -1.07
C LYS A 51 -7.68 -2.40 -1.37
N PHE A 52 -7.30 -1.78 -2.48
CA PHE A 52 -5.89 -1.51 -2.80
C PHE A 52 -5.28 -0.46 -1.89
N GLU A 53 -5.99 0.62 -1.59
CA GLU A 53 -5.55 1.65 -0.65
C GLU A 53 -5.36 1.09 0.75
N ILE A 54 -6.33 0.30 1.25
CA ILE A 54 -6.23 -0.40 2.53
C ILE A 54 -5.04 -1.37 2.54
N GLN A 55 -4.82 -2.14 1.46
CA GLN A 55 -3.66 -3.04 1.38
C GLN A 55 -2.33 -2.30 1.36
N GLU A 56 -2.28 -1.10 0.75
CA GLU A 56 -1.10 -0.24 0.76
C GLU A 56 -0.84 0.30 2.16
N GLU A 57 -1.86 0.81 2.86
CA GLU A 57 -1.76 1.24 4.27
C GLU A 57 -1.31 0.11 5.18
N GLU A 58 -1.93 -1.08 5.07
CA GLU A 58 -1.52 -2.26 5.85
C GLU A 58 -0.06 -2.68 5.57
N ALA A 59 0.42 -2.49 4.35
CA ALA A 59 1.81 -2.78 4.01
C ALA A 59 2.77 -1.76 4.65
N LEU A 60 2.40 -0.47 4.68
CA LEU A 60 3.17 0.59 5.33
C LEU A 60 3.21 0.36 6.85
N ASP A 61 2.09 0.02 7.47
CA ASP A 61 2.01 -0.34 8.90
C ASP A 61 2.91 -1.54 9.26
N LYS A 62 2.94 -2.57 8.41
CA LYS A 62 3.82 -3.73 8.60
C LYS A 62 5.29 -3.34 8.51
N VAL A 63 5.67 -2.45 7.59
CA VAL A 63 7.04 -1.96 7.47
C VAL A 63 7.44 -1.16 8.73
N LEU A 64 6.56 -0.31 9.23
CA LEU A 64 6.80 0.46 10.46
C LEU A 64 6.94 -0.45 11.70
N THR A 65 6.11 -1.50 11.78
CA THR A 65 6.19 -2.50 12.86
C THR A 65 7.51 -3.25 12.83
N LEU A 66 7.94 -3.70 11.64
CA LEU A 66 9.23 -4.39 11.49
C LEU A 66 10.42 -3.49 11.83
N LEU A 67 10.32 -2.19 11.55
CA LEU A 67 11.34 -1.21 11.92
C LEU A 67 11.42 -1.03 13.44
N LEU A 68 10.28 -0.92 14.12
CA LEU A 68 10.23 -0.88 15.57
C LEU A 68 10.84 -2.15 16.19
N ASP A 69 10.49 -3.33 15.68
CA ASP A 69 11.06 -4.60 16.14
C ASP A 69 12.59 -4.62 15.98
N GLU A 70 13.13 -4.18 14.84
CA GLU A 70 14.58 -4.15 14.59
C GLU A 70 15.31 -3.19 15.55
N ILE A 71 14.66 -2.07 15.90
CA ILE A 71 15.23 -1.08 16.82
C ILE A 71 15.16 -1.56 18.27
N MET A 72 14.06 -2.23 18.64
CA MET A 72 13.94 -2.90 19.94
C MET A 72 14.93 -4.06 20.08
N ASP A 73 15.18 -4.83 19.01
CA ASP A 73 16.21 -5.89 18.97
C ASP A 73 17.61 -5.32 19.22
N LYS A 74 17.87 -4.08 18.78
CA LYS A 74 19.11 -3.33 19.05
C LYS A 74 19.17 -2.70 20.44
N GLN A 75 18.11 -2.86 21.24
CA GLN A 75 17.96 -2.29 22.59
C GLN A 75 18.00 -0.75 22.60
N ASP A 76 17.65 -0.11 21.49
CA ASP A 76 17.58 1.35 21.39
C ASP A 76 16.15 1.83 21.71
N PHE A 77 15.82 1.81 23.00
CA PHE A 77 14.48 2.12 23.50
C PHE A 77 14.09 3.59 23.33
N ASP A 78 15.07 4.49 23.33
CA ASP A 78 14.85 5.92 23.10
C ASP A 78 14.39 6.15 21.66
N LEU A 79 15.07 5.52 20.69
CA LEU A 79 14.69 5.60 19.29
C LEU A 79 13.36 4.90 18.99
N ALA A 80 13.11 3.75 19.62
CA ALA A 80 11.83 3.05 19.49
C ALA A 80 10.65 3.92 19.98
N SER A 81 10.85 4.65 21.08
CA SER A 81 9.85 5.58 21.61
C SER A 81 9.62 6.77 20.68
N GLU A 82 10.69 7.35 20.12
CA GLU A 82 10.58 8.45 19.15
C GLU A 82 9.81 8.02 17.89
N ILE A 83 10.03 6.80 17.40
CA ILE A 83 9.35 6.28 16.22
C ILE A 83 7.89 5.96 16.54
N MET A 84 7.59 5.33 17.68
CA MET A 84 6.20 5.09 18.09
C MET A 84 5.41 6.39 18.22
N GLU A 85 6.00 7.43 18.81
CA GLU A 85 5.35 8.74 18.95
C GLU A 85 5.10 9.38 17.58
N LYS A 86 6.03 9.23 16.62
CA LYS A 86 5.81 9.71 15.25
C LYS A 86 4.75 8.92 14.50
N ILE A 87 4.68 7.60 14.68
CA ILE A 87 3.64 6.77 14.05
C ILE A 87 2.26 7.19 14.57
N GLN A 88 2.12 7.44 15.87
CA GLN A 88 0.85 7.86 16.47
C GLN A 88 0.41 9.27 16.06
N ASN A 89 1.36 10.17 15.79
CA ASN A 89 1.09 11.57 15.48
C ASN A 89 1.14 11.92 13.98
N SER A 90 1.46 10.96 13.11
CA SER A 90 1.54 11.21 11.66
C SER A 90 0.23 10.86 10.97
N ASP A 91 -0.38 11.86 10.34
CA ASP A 91 -1.52 11.67 9.44
C ASP A 91 -1.11 11.10 8.07
N ASP A 92 0.20 11.08 7.76
CA ASP A 92 0.76 10.56 6.50
C ASP A 92 1.89 9.54 6.80
N GLN A 93 1.55 8.26 6.72
CA GLN A 93 2.49 7.18 6.97
C GLN A 93 3.57 7.06 5.89
N LYS A 94 3.30 7.46 4.64
CA LYS A 94 4.30 7.45 3.57
C LYS A 94 5.40 8.43 3.86
N LYS A 95 5.04 9.67 4.20
CA LYS A 95 6.01 10.70 4.52
C LYS A 95 6.86 10.31 5.73
N LEU A 96 6.23 9.71 6.75
CA LEU A 96 6.95 9.18 7.91
C LEU A 96 7.97 8.11 7.51
N ILE A 97 7.57 7.16 6.66
CA ILE A 97 8.46 6.11 6.14
C ILE A 97 9.62 6.72 5.36
N ASP A 98 9.37 7.70 4.49
CA ASP A 98 10.43 8.37 3.73
C ASP A 98 11.43 9.08 4.67
N GLU A 99 10.93 9.74 5.73
CA GLU A 99 11.79 10.38 6.74
C GLU A 99 12.62 9.36 7.52
N LEU A 100 12.02 8.24 7.92
CA LEU A 100 12.71 7.17 8.66
C LEU A 100 13.72 6.43 7.78
N GLN A 101 13.40 6.20 6.50
CA GLN A 101 14.32 5.62 5.54
C GLN A 101 15.54 6.51 5.33
N ASN A 102 15.37 7.83 5.29
CA ASN A 102 16.49 8.77 5.16
C ASN A 102 17.34 8.84 6.44
N LYS A 103 16.73 8.75 7.62
CA LYS A 103 17.44 8.79 8.90
C LYS A 103 18.13 7.47 9.25
N PHE A 104 17.51 6.34 8.93
CA PHE A 104 17.94 4.99 9.31
C PHE A 104 17.97 4.03 8.11
N PRO A 105 18.74 4.33 7.06
CA PRO A 105 18.70 3.56 5.82
C PRO A 105 19.13 2.10 5.98
N ALA A 106 20.04 1.81 6.91
CA ALA A 106 20.54 0.45 7.13
C ALA A 106 19.48 -0.44 7.78
N GLU A 107 18.84 0.06 8.83
CA GLU A 107 17.70 -0.55 9.52
C GLU A 107 16.55 -0.79 8.54
N PHE A 108 16.23 0.23 7.73
CA PHE A 108 15.14 0.15 6.76
C PHE A 108 15.40 -0.92 5.68
N GLN A 109 16.63 -1.04 5.19
CA GLN A 109 17.01 -2.08 4.22
C GLN A 109 16.90 -3.50 4.81
N ILE A 110 17.21 -3.68 6.10
CA ILE A 110 17.00 -4.95 6.79
C ILE A 110 15.50 -5.25 6.91
N CYS A 111 14.69 -4.25 7.24
CA CYS A 111 13.23 -4.39 7.31
C CYS A 111 12.62 -4.77 5.97
N LEU A 112 13.03 -4.11 4.88
CA LEU A 112 12.57 -4.44 3.52
C LEU A 112 12.97 -5.86 3.10
N LYS A 113 14.17 -6.32 3.48
CA LYS A 113 14.59 -7.72 3.26
C LYS A 113 13.78 -8.71 4.09
N ARG A 114 13.50 -8.42 5.36
CA ARG A 114 12.64 -9.27 6.21
C ARG A 114 11.20 -9.29 5.68
N PHE A 115 10.69 -8.16 5.21
CA PHE A 115 9.37 -8.04 4.61
C PHE A 115 9.26 -8.90 3.34
N SER A 116 10.22 -8.81 2.42
CA SER A 116 10.23 -9.63 1.21
C SER A 116 10.42 -11.12 1.50
N GLN A 117 11.03 -11.51 2.61
CA GLN A 117 11.15 -12.92 3.00
C GLN A 117 9.92 -13.47 3.74
N LYS A 118 9.21 -12.64 4.50
CA LYS A 118 8.00 -13.03 5.25
C LYS A 118 6.73 -12.98 4.42
N PHE A 119 6.69 -12.15 3.38
CA PHE A 119 5.49 -11.84 2.62
C PHE A 119 5.61 -12.05 1.09
N ALA A 120 6.69 -12.68 0.61
CA ALA A 120 6.77 -13.27 -0.74
C ALA A 120 6.23 -14.69 -0.76
#